data_AF-A0A1G3A9N0-F1
#
_entry.id   AF-A0A1G3A9N0-F1
#
_cell.length_a   1.000
_cell.length_b   1.000
_cell.length_c   1.000
_cell.angle_alpha   90.00
_cell.angle_beta   90.00
_cell.angle_gamma   90.00
#
_symmetry.space_group_name_H-M   'P 1'
#
loop_
_entity.id
_entity.type
_entity.pdbx_description
1 polymer ?
#
loop_
_entity_poly.entity_id
_entity_poly.type
_entity_poly.pdbx_seq_one_letter_code
_entity_poly.pdbx_strand_id
1 'polypeptide(L)'
;MQFRRFEPTIFQFLEELADNNNRPWFHQNKWRYDCEVLEPCLAFIRAFEPRLKKVSRFFVASDRRVGGSLMRVYRDTRFSKDKTPYKTNVGIQFRHEFGRDVHAPGFYVHIAPEECFLAVGVWRPDRESLSQIRQAIVNESDRWRRARNDRRFCEHFELVGDSLKRPP
;
A
#
# COMPACT_ATOMS: atom_id res chain seq x y z
N MET A 1 15.82 -16.55 -5.58
CA MET A 1 14.99 -16.67 -6.80
C MET A 1 14.58 -15.29 -7.27
N GLN A 2 14.61 -15.03 -8.58
CA GLN A 2 14.18 -13.76 -9.15
C GLN A 2 12.64 -13.74 -9.23
N PHE A 3 12.00 -12.75 -8.60
CA PHE A 3 10.55 -12.56 -8.73
C PHE A 3 10.20 -12.20 -10.17
N ARG A 4 9.23 -12.92 -10.75
CA ARG A 4 8.73 -12.66 -12.12
C ARG A 4 7.30 -12.15 -12.11
N ARG A 5 6.43 -12.82 -11.35
CA ARG A 5 5.00 -12.50 -11.22
C ARG A 5 4.45 -13.13 -9.94
N PHE A 6 3.26 -12.69 -9.54
CA PHE A 6 2.43 -13.44 -8.60
C PHE A 6 1.73 -14.58 -9.35
N GLU A 7 1.70 -15.76 -8.74
CA GLU A 7 0.97 -16.91 -9.28
C GLU A 7 -0.51 -16.83 -8.85
N PRO A 8 -1.47 -17.37 -9.64
CA PRO A 8 -2.89 -17.34 -9.30
C PRO A 8 -3.24 -17.92 -7.93
N THR A 9 -2.39 -18.79 -7.39
CA THR A 9 -2.53 -19.40 -6.05
C THR A 9 -2.66 -18.36 -4.94
N ILE A 10 -2.08 -17.16 -5.10
CA ILE A 10 -2.26 -16.09 -4.11
C ILE A 10 -3.74 -15.67 -4.01
N PHE A 11 -4.45 -15.57 -5.12
CA PHE A 11 -5.85 -15.19 -5.15
C PHE A 11 -6.73 -16.31 -4.63
N GLN A 12 -6.46 -17.56 -5.06
CA GLN A 12 -7.16 -18.75 -4.55
C GLN A 12 -7.05 -18.85 -3.03
N PHE A 13 -5.86 -18.64 -2.46
CA PHE A 13 -5.69 -18.63 -1.01
C PHE A 13 -6.51 -17.52 -0.33
N LEU A 14 -6.53 -16.31 -0.91
CA LEU A 14 -7.28 -15.18 -0.34
C LEU A 14 -8.80 -15.38 -0.42
N GLU A 15 -9.30 -16.02 -1.48
CA GLU A 15 -10.71 -16.44 -1.62
C GLU A 15 -11.06 -17.49 -0.57
N GLU A 16 -10.28 -18.57 -0.47
CA GLU A 16 -10.52 -19.62 0.53
C GLU A 16 -10.43 -19.08 1.96
N LEU A 17 -9.52 -18.12 2.22
CA LEU A 17 -9.41 -17.43 3.50
C LEU A 17 -10.65 -16.58 3.79
N ALA A 18 -11.29 -15.99 2.78
CA ALA A 18 -12.52 -15.24 2.95
C ALA A 18 -13.66 -16.17 3.41
N ASP A 19 -13.80 -17.34 2.76
CA ASP A 19 -14.80 -18.35 3.10
C ASP A 19 -14.55 -19.00 4.47
N ASN A 20 -13.28 -19.10 4.88
CA ASN A 20 -12.86 -19.81 6.08
C ASN A 20 -12.10 -18.92 7.08
N ASN A 21 -12.53 -17.66 7.27
CA ASN A 21 -11.81 -16.67 8.07
C ASN A 21 -11.89 -16.94 9.59
N ASN A 22 -11.20 -17.99 10.03
CA ASN A 22 -11.12 -18.43 11.42
C ASN A 22 -9.72 -19.00 11.72
N ARG A 23 -9.34 -18.98 13.00
CA ARG A 23 -8.00 -19.38 13.44
C ARG A 23 -7.68 -20.85 13.12
N PRO A 24 -8.55 -21.84 13.42
CA PRO A 24 -8.25 -23.24 13.12
C PRO A 24 -7.90 -23.49 11.66
N TRP A 25 -8.70 -22.97 10.73
CA TRP A 25 -8.46 -23.13 9.29
C TRP A 25 -7.13 -22.49 8.88
N PHE A 26 -6.87 -21.27 9.33
CA PHE A 26 -5.61 -20.59 9.00
C PHE A 26 -4.38 -21.32 9.57
N HIS A 27 -4.48 -21.88 10.78
CA HIS A 27 -3.40 -22.66 11.38
C HIS A 27 -3.07 -23.91 10.55
N GLN A 28 -4.08 -24.62 10.06
CA GLN A 28 -3.91 -25.79 9.19
C GLN A 28 -3.34 -25.41 7.81
N ASN A 29 -3.72 -24.25 7.29
CA ASN A 29 -3.28 -23.74 5.98
C ASN A 29 -2.09 -22.77 6.06
N LYS A 30 -1.43 -22.68 7.22
CA LYS A 30 -0.36 -21.71 7.45
C LYS A 30 0.82 -21.91 6.48
N TRP A 31 1.13 -23.16 6.15
CA TRP A 31 2.19 -23.47 5.21
C TRP A 31 1.88 -22.93 3.80
N ARG A 32 0.61 -23.02 3.36
CA ARG A 32 0.13 -22.41 2.10
C ARG A 32 0.25 -20.91 2.14
N TYR A 33 -0.19 -20.26 3.22
CA TYR A 33 0.01 -18.82 3.39
C TYR A 33 1.48 -18.43 3.24
N ASP A 34 2.37 -19.18 3.90
CA ASP A 34 3.81 -18.87 3.89
C ASP A 34 4.41 -19.04 2.47
N CYS A 35 4.01 -20.08 1.72
CA CYS A 35 4.54 -20.39 0.39
C CYS A 35 3.85 -19.64 -0.77
N GLU A 36 2.54 -19.44 -0.72
CA GLU A 36 1.70 -18.91 -1.80
C GLU A 36 1.47 -17.40 -1.68
N VAL A 37 1.59 -16.84 -0.46
CA VAL A 37 1.33 -15.42 -0.20
C VAL A 37 2.58 -14.71 0.31
N LEU A 38 3.10 -15.13 1.46
CA LEU A 38 4.19 -14.43 2.16
C LEU A 38 5.47 -14.39 1.31
N GLU A 39 6.02 -15.54 0.94
CA GLU A 39 7.30 -15.59 0.23
C GLU A 39 7.25 -14.90 -1.16
N PRO A 40 6.19 -15.06 -1.98
CA PRO A 40 6.03 -14.29 -3.22
C PRO A 40 5.99 -12.78 -2.99
N CYS A 41 5.30 -12.29 -1.96
CA CYS A 41 5.29 -10.88 -1.61
C CYS A 41 6.67 -10.37 -1.18
N LEU A 42 7.42 -11.14 -0.39
CA LEU A 42 8.80 -10.79 -0.02
C LEU A 42 9.73 -10.81 -1.23
N ALA A 43 9.54 -11.74 -2.16
CA ALA A 43 10.28 -11.78 -3.42
C ALA A 43 9.98 -10.56 -4.30
N PHE A 44 8.71 -10.14 -4.40
CA PHE A 44 8.32 -8.90 -5.08
C PHE A 44 9.00 -7.67 -4.45
N ILE A 45 8.95 -7.54 -3.13
CA ILE A 45 9.56 -6.41 -2.41
C ILE A 45 11.06 -6.32 -2.70
N ARG A 46 11.80 -7.43 -2.60
CA ARG A 46 13.22 -7.51 -2.94
C ARG A 46 13.49 -7.11 -4.38
N ALA A 47 12.71 -7.62 -5.32
CA ALA A 47 12.89 -7.33 -6.75
C ALA A 47 12.49 -5.89 -7.12
N PHE A 48 11.62 -5.25 -6.34
CA PHE A 48 11.17 -3.89 -6.58
C PHE A 48 12.09 -2.83 -5.98
N GLU A 49 12.81 -3.14 -4.89
CA GLU A 49 13.73 -2.21 -4.23
C GLU A 49 14.63 -1.39 -5.21
N PRO A 50 15.41 -2.00 -6.12
CA PRO A 50 16.27 -1.22 -7.01
C PRO A 50 15.49 -0.33 -7.98
N ARG A 51 14.23 -0.68 -8.30
CA ARG A 51 13.35 0.14 -9.14
C ARG A 51 12.78 1.30 -8.33
N LEU A 52 12.39 1.06 -7.08
CA LEU A 52 11.93 2.09 -6.16
C LEU A 52 13.01 3.17 -5.95
N LYS A 53 14.28 2.77 -5.82
CA LYS A 53 15.40 3.72 -5.69
C LYS A 53 15.61 4.61 -6.91
N LYS A 54 15.18 4.20 -8.10
CA LYS A 54 15.16 5.05 -9.31
C LYS A 54 14.05 6.10 -9.28
N VAL A 55 12.95 5.82 -8.57
CA VAL A 55 11.86 6.80 -8.37
C VAL A 55 12.27 7.82 -7.31
N SER A 56 12.74 7.36 -6.15
CA SER A 56 13.32 8.21 -5.12
C SER A 56 14.12 7.38 -4.12
N ARG A 57 15.29 7.90 -3.71
CA ARG A 57 16.17 7.24 -2.75
C ARG A 57 15.59 7.16 -1.34
N PHE A 58 14.59 7.98 -1.03
CA PHE A 58 14.05 8.16 0.33
C PHE A 58 12.94 7.16 0.70
N PHE A 59 12.46 6.37 -0.25
CA PHE A 59 11.50 5.31 0.04
C PHE A 59 12.19 4.00 0.37
N VAL A 60 11.61 3.26 1.30
CA VAL A 60 12.16 2.01 1.84
C VAL A 60 11.33 0.82 1.38
N ALA A 61 11.99 -0.11 0.70
CA ALA A 61 11.50 -1.46 0.47
C ALA A 61 12.23 -2.41 1.41
N SER A 62 11.51 -3.05 2.34
CA SER A 62 12.07 -3.99 3.29
C SER A 62 11.29 -5.29 3.27
N ASP A 63 11.97 -6.38 2.96
CA ASP A 63 11.42 -7.74 2.91
C ASP A 63 11.44 -8.44 4.29
N ARG A 64 11.64 -7.69 5.37
CA ARG A 64 11.51 -8.22 6.73
C ARG A 64 10.07 -8.71 6.96
N ARG A 65 9.94 -9.94 7.43
CA ARG A 65 8.65 -10.56 7.79
C ARG A 65 7.86 -9.75 8.82
N VAL A 66 8.54 -9.08 9.74
CA VAL A 66 7.94 -8.24 10.78
C VAL A 66 8.52 -6.83 10.67
N GLY A 67 7.63 -5.84 10.60
CA GLY A 67 8.01 -4.42 10.54
C GLY A 67 8.62 -3.99 9.20
N GLY A 68 8.57 -4.84 8.17
CA GLY A 68 8.96 -4.51 6.80
C GLY A 68 7.84 -3.83 6.00
N SER A 69 7.98 -3.86 4.68
CA SER A 69 7.03 -3.32 3.71
C SER A 69 5.76 -4.14 3.59
N LEU A 70 5.80 -5.44 3.87
CA LEU A 70 4.61 -6.28 3.90
C LEU A 70 3.81 -6.04 5.18
N MET A 71 2.51 -5.72 5.03
CA MET A 71 1.61 -5.58 6.16
C MET A 71 1.22 -6.94 6.74
N ARG A 72 1.00 -6.99 8.06
CA ARG A 72 0.49 -8.21 8.71
C ARG A 72 -0.87 -8.63 8.15
N VAL A 73 -1.05 -9.93 7.97
CA VAL A 73 -2.33 -10.57 7.60
C VAL A 73 -3.37 -10.45 8.71
N TYR A 74 -2.96 -10.39 9.97
CA TYR A 74 -3.89 -10.26 11.09
C TYR A 74 -4.63 -8.92 11.06
N ARG A 75 -5.95 -8.96 11.25
CA ARG A 75 -6.81 -7.79 11.37
C ARG A 75 -6.68 -7.19 12.78
N ASP A 76 -6.89 -5.88 12.89
CA ASP A 76 -7.13 -5.24 14.19
C ASP A 76 -8.63 -5.14 14.40
N THR A 77 -9.18 -5.91 15.32
CA THR A 77 -10.64 -6.05 15.50
C THR A 77 -11.14 -5.36 16.76
N ARG A 78 -10.28 -4.65 17.51
CA ARG A 78 -10.65 -4.02 18.81
C ARG A 78 -11.85 -3.09 18.68
N PHE A 79 -11.87 -2.26 17.63
CA PHE A 79 -12.92 -1.26 17.38
C PHE A 79 -13.85 -1.63 16.21
N SER A 80 -13.64 -2.78 15.55
CA SER A 80 -14.43 -3.21 14.40
C SER A 80 -15.66 -4.01 14.84
N LYS A 81 -16.81 -3.82 14.17
CA LYS A 81 -17.99 -4.69 14.32
C LYS A 81 -17.71 -6.08 13.76
N ASP A 82 -17.03 -6.14 12.61
CA ASP A 82 -16.49 -7.36 12.03
C ASP A 82 -15.29 -7.86 12.85
N LYS A 83 -15.40 -9.10 13.35
CA LYS A 83 -14.41 -9.75 14.23
C LYS A 83 -13.57 -10.81 13.51
N THR A 84 -13.61 -10.86 12.19
CA THR A 84 -12.75 -11.78 11.41
C THR A 84 -11.26 -11.57 11.76
N PRO A 85 -10.51 -12.65 12.07
CA PRO A 85 -9.13 -12.54 12.55
C PRO A 85 -8.12 -12.13 11.48
N TYR A 86 -8.41 -12.38 10.20
CA TYR A 86 -7.48 -12.18 9.09
C TYR A 86 -8.02 -11.22 8.04
N LYS A 87 -7.11 -10.51 7.37
CA LYS A 87 -7.39 -9.75 6.16
C LYS A 87 -7.44 -10.70 4.98
N THR A 88 -8.40 -10.47 4.09
CA THR A 88 -8.57 -11.18 2.82
C THR A 88 -7.87 -10.47 1.66
N ASN A 89 -6.92 -9.59 1.98
CA ASN A 89 -6.13 -8.83 1.04
C ASN A 89 -4.67 -8.78 1.50
N VAL A 90 -3.76 -8.66 0.53
CA VAL A 90 -2.36 -8.31 0.77
C VAL A 90 -2.21 -6.80 0.63
N GLY A 91 -1.50 -6.21 1.59
CA GLY A 91 -1.06 -4.82 1.53
C GLY A 91 0.47 -4.74 1.61
N ILE A 92 1.08 -4.09 0.62
CA ILE A 92 2.52 -3.78 0.63
C ILE A 92 2.67 -2.26 0.61
N GLN A 93 3.45 -1.74 1.56
CA GLN A 93 3.70 -0.31 1.71
C GLN A 93 5.20 -0.02 1.56
N PHE A 94 5.52 0.95 0.72
CA PHE A 94 6.85 1.55 0.63
C PHE A 94 6.78 2.93 1.27
N ARG A 95 7.21 3.02 2.52
CA ARG A 95 7.15 4.26 3.30
C ARG A 95 8.37 5.14 2.99
N HIS A 96 8.19 6.45 3.07
CA HIS A 96 9.30 7.37 3.21
C HIS A 96 10.11 7.00 4.47
N GLU A 97 11.42 7.23 4.47
CA GLU A 97 12.30 6.93 5.62
C GLU A 97 11.86 7.65 6.91
N PHE A 98 11.33 8.87 6.77
CA PHE A 98 10.71 9.64 7.87
C PHE A 98 9.26 9.25 8.22
N GLY A 99 8.68 8.24 7.55
CA GLY A 99 7.27 7.84 7.73
C GLY A 99 6.94 7.17 9.07
N ARG A 100 7.89 7.12 10.01
CA ARG A 100 7.64 6.78 11.42
C ARG A 100 7.33 8.00 12.27
N ASP A 101 7.95 9.13 11.93
CA ASP A 101 7.94 10.35 12.74
C ASP A 101 6.96 11.40 12.20
N VAL A 102 6.59 11.30 10.92
CA VAL A 102 5.68 12.22 10.22
C VAL A 102 4.70 11.45 9.34
N HIS A 103 3.51 12.02 9.10
CA HIS A 103 2.60 11.59 8.03
C HIS A 103 3.22 11.85 6.65
N ALA A 104 4.20 11.03 6.29
CA ALA A 104 4.96 11.15 5.05
C ALA A 104 4.26 10.43 3.88
N PRO A 105 4.60 10.79 2.62
CA PRO A 105 4.07 10.08 1.47
C PRO A 105 4.52 8.62 1.47
N GLY A 106 3.71 7.76 0.86
CA GLY A 106 4.00 6.34 0.68
C GLY A 106 3.49 5.85 -0.67
N PHE A 107 4.05 4.74 -1.12
CA PHE A 107 3.44 3.91 -2.17
C PHE A 107 2.77 2.71 -1.52
N TYR A 108 1.65 2.29 -2.08
CA TYR A 108 0.86 1.17 -1.62
C TYR A 108 0.50 0.27 -2.80
N VAL A 109 0.63 -1.04 -2.59
CA VAL A 109 0.17 -2.08 -3.50
C VAL A 109 -0.89 -2.88 -2.77
N HIS A 110 -2.08 -2.95 -3.37
CA HIS A 110 -3.20 -3.74 -2.92
C HIS A 110 -3.37 -4.95 -3.84
N ILE A 111 -3.48 -6.14 -3.25
CA ILE A 111 -3.80 -7.36 -3.98
C ILE A 111 -4.93 -8.05 -3.23
N ALA A 112 -6.09 -8.15 -3.88
CA ALA A 112 -7.24 -8.90 -3.41
C ALA A 112 -7.94 -9.55 -4.63
N PRO A 113 -8.74 -10.61 -4.42
CA PRO A 113 -9.52 -11.22 -5.50
C PRO A 113 -10.45 -10.24 -6.22
N GLU A 114 -11.09 -9.35 -5.46
CA GLU A 114 -12.07 -8.39 -6.00
C GLU A 114 -11.41 -7.19 -6.70
N GLU A 115 -10.27 -6.72 -6.18
CA GLU A 115 -9.62 -5.52 -6.68
C GLU A 115 -8.10 -5.57 -6.47
N CYS A 116 -7.36 -5.16 -7.48
CA CYS A 116 -5.93 -4.88 -7.39
C CYS A 116 -5.69 -3.42 -7.76
N PHE A 117 -5.01 -2.67 -6.90
CA PHE A 117 -4.69 -1.28 -7.19
C PHE A 117 -3.35 -0.83 -6.61
N LEU A 118 -2.84 0.27 -7.16
CA LEU A 118 -1.68 0.98 -6.66
C LEU A 118 -2.14 2.34 -6.16
N ALA A 119 -1.59 2.79 -5.03
CA ALA A 119 -1.81 4.14 -4.53
C ALA A 119 -0.49 4.82 -4.18
N VAL A 120 -0.47 6.15 -4.31
CA VAL A 120 0.66 6.99 -3.93
C VAL A 120 0.14 8.28 -3.29
N GLY A 121 0.81 8.74 -2.25
CA GLY A 121 0.52 10.02 -1.62
C GLY A 121 0.54 9.93 -0.10
N VAL A 122 -0.12 10.90 0.54
CA VAL A 122 -0.21 10.98 2.00
C VAL A 122 -1.62 10.59 2.42
N TRP A 123 -1.76 9.46 3.12
CA TRP A 123 -3.06 8.98 3.56
C TRP A 123 -3.45 9.62 4.90
N ARG A 124 -4.60 10.31 4.91
CA ARG A 124 -5.16 11.00 6.08
C ARG A 124 -4.08 11.77 6.88
N PRO A 125 -3.41 12.77 6.26
CA PRO A 125 -2.43 13.59 6.96
C PRO A 125 -3.06 14.26 8.17
N ASP A 126 -2.28 14.43 9.23
CA ASP A 126 -2.63 15.32 10.32
C ASP A 126 -2.73 16.79 9.85
N ARG A 127 -3.20 17.66 10.75
CA ARG A 127 -3.42 19.08 10.46
C ARG A 127 -2.15 19.76 9.95
N GLU A 128 -1.02 19.48 10.58
CA GLU A 128 0.24 20.13 10.28
C GLU A 128 0.77 19.73 8.91
N SER A 129 0.85 18.42 8.64
CA SER A 129 1.29 17.88 7.35
C SER A 129 0.38 18.35 6.22
N LEU A 130 -0.95 18.37 6.45
CA LEU A 130 -1.90 18.87 5.47
C LEU A 130 -1.70 20.37 5.17
N SER A 131 -1.42 21.18 6.19
CA SER A 131 -1.11 22.59 6.03
C SER A 131 0.17 22.80 5.20
N GLN A 132 1.24 22.05 5.51
CA GLN A 132 2.50 22.12 4.77
C GLN A 132 2.33 21.74 3.29
N ILE A 133 1.57 20.67 3.00
CA ILE A 133 1.28 20.26 1.62
C ILE A 133 0.54 21.37 0.86
N ARG A 134 -0.48 21.97 1.49
CA ARG A 134 -1.25 23.07 0.89
C ARG A 134 -0.39 24.29 0.64
N GLN A 135 0.46 24.67 1.61
CA GLN A 135 1.36 25.80 1.46
C GLN A 135 2.37 25.57 0.34
N ALA A 136 2.92 24.35 0.21
CA ALA A 136 3.81 23.99 -0.88
C ALA A 136 3.12 24.11 -2.25
N ILE A 137 1.86 23.67 -2.36
CA ILE A 137 1.05 23.82 -3.58
C ILE A 137 0.82 25.30 -3.92
N VAL A 138 0.57 26.16 -2.93
CA VAL A 138 0.38 27.60 -3.15
C VAL A 138 1.69 28.26 -3.56
N ASN A 139 2.77 28.01 -2.82
CA ASN A 139 4.09 28.61 -3.05
C ASN A 139 4.69 28.18 -4.39
N GLU A 140 4.46 26.94 -4.82
CA GLU A 140 4.96 26.37 -6.08
C GLU A 140 3.82 26.07 -7.06
N SER A 141 2.84 26.98 -7.16
CA SER A 141 1.60 26.75 -7.92
C SER A 141 1.80 26.37 -9.38
N ASP A 142 2.80 26.93 -10.05
CA ASP A 142 3.13 26.56 -11.43
C ASP A 142 3.71 25.15 -11.54
N ARG A 143 4.53 24.72 -10.57
CA ARG A 143 5.06 23.35 -10.53
C ARG A 143 3.93 22.36 -10.31
N TRP A 144 3.02 22.67 -9.39
CA TRP A 144 1.82 21.86 -9.17
C TRP A 144 0.95 21.77 -10.43
N ARG A 145 0.66 22.90 -11.09
CA ARG A 145 -0.11 22.93 -12.35
C ARG A 145 0.55 22.11 -13.44
N ARG A 146 1.88 22.23 -13.62
CA ARG A 146 2.63 21.42 -14.58
C ARG A 146 2.54 19.93 -14.28
N ALA A 147 2.71 19.52 -13.03
CA ALA A 147 2.63 18.10 -12.66
C ALA A 147 1.20 17.53 -12.84
N ARG A 148 0.18 18.28 -12.39
CA ARG A 148 -1.23 17.88 -12.46
C ARG A 148 -1.75 17.81 -13.90
N ASN A 149 -1.30 18.72 -14.75
CA ASN A 149 -1.72 18.83 -16.16
C ASN A 149 -0.74 18.13 -17.11
N ASP A 150 0.26 17.39 -16.61
CA ASP A 150 1.20 16.66 -17.45
C ASP A 150 0.43 15.62 -18.28
N ARG A 151 0.68 15.58 -19.59
CA ARG A 151 -0.07 14.72 -20.51
C ARG A 151 0.01 13.24 -20.12
N ARG A 152 1.20 12.76 -19.73
CA ARG A 152 1.39 11.34 -19.33
C ARG A 152 0.70 11.06 -18.00
N PHE A 153 0.60 12.05 -17.12
CA PHE A 153 -0.15 11.92 -15.88
C PHE A 153 -1.66 11.82 -16.17
N CYS A 154 -2.21 12.74 -16.97
CA CYS A 154 -3.63 12.75 -17.32
C CYS A 154 -4.08 11.56 -18.18
N GLU A 155 -3.16 10.89 -18.90
CA GLU A 155 -3.43 9.63 -19.60
C GLU A 155 -3.82 8.49 -18.66
N HIS A 156 -3.42 8.56 -17.38
CA HIS A 156 -3.61 7.47 -16.41
C HIS A 156 -4.37 7.89 -15.14
N PHE A 157 -4.41 9.18 -14.81
CA PHE A 157 -4.96 9.67 -13.55
C PHE A 157 -5.92 10.83 -13.77
N GLU A 158 -7.02 10.80 -13.02
CA GLU A 158 -7.98 11.89 -12.92
C GLU A 158 -7.99 12.45 -11.49
N LEU A 159 -8.20 13.77 -11.36
CA LEU A 159 -8.36 14.40 -10.05
C LEU A 159 -9.81 14.20 -9.57
N VAL A 160 -9.97 13.39 -8.53
CA VAL A 160 -11.28 13.06 -7.93
C VAL A 160 -11.34 13.39 -6.44
N GLY A 161 -12.55 13.37 -5.89
CA GLY A 161 -12.82 13.56 -4.46
C GLY A 161 -13.44 14.91 -4.10
N ASP A 162 -13.68 15.10 -2.80
CA ASP A 162 -14.33 16.30 -2.30
C ASP A 162 -13.43 17.54 -2.46
N SER A 163 -14.02 18.62 -2.95
CA SER A 163 -13.38 19.92 -3.06
C SER A 163 -13.86 20.85 -1.94
N LEU A 164 -12.93 21.59 -1.33
CA LEU A 164 -13.30 22.62 -0.37
C LEU A 164 -14.05 23.76 -1.08
N LYS A 165 -15.15 24.21 -0.47
CA LYS A 165 -15.93 25.36 -0.98
C LYS A 165 -15.19 26.70 -0.84
N ARG A 166 -14.21 26.78 0.08
CA ARG A 166 -13.38 27.97 0.32
C ARG A 166 -11.91 27.56 0.31
N PRO A 167 -11.01 28.37 -0.28
CA PRO A 167 -9.58 28.18 -0.12
C PRO A 167 -9.22 28.13 1.37
N PRO A 168 -8.32 27.22 1.78
CA PRO A 168 -7.80 27.18 3.14
C PRO A 168 -7.03 28.45 3.48
#